data_AF-A0A0F9EHF5-F1
#
_entry.id   AF-A0A0F9EHF5-F1
#
_cell.length_a   1.000
_cell.length_b   1.000
_cell.length_c   1.000
_cell.angle_alpha   90.00
_cell.angle_beta   90.00
_cell.angle_gamma   90.00
#
_symmetry.space_group_name_H-M   'P 1'
#
loop_
_entity.id
_entity.type
_entity.pdbx_description
1 polymer ?
#
loop_
_entity_poly.entity_id
_entity_poly.type
_entity_poly.pdbx_seq_one_letter_code
_entity_poly.pdbx_strand_id
1 'polypeptide(L)'
;MPTVTYKNQPGIEKTKGAVPLAGTKHVYTVKKVLWPEEVSAFLETLLIPKTLHVCCGRSRLGDVLLDLHEPNVHVRADATRLPFRDEAFNTVLCDPPYNGKFQWNHDMLSELSRVAARRIVFQHWFIPADPMGQWKKWHKFKLSSVYVWQPRTYFGRGQLITVFDC
;
A
#
# COMPACT_ATOMS: atom_id res chain seq x y z
N MET A 1 -5.58 13.83 -17.79
CA MET A 1 -5.30 12.38 -17.90
C MET A 1 -3.98 12.04 -17.20
N PRO A 2 -3.89 10.96 -16.42
CA PRO A 2 -2.64 10.48 -15.83
C PRO A 2 -1.80 9.75 -16.90
N THR A 3 -0.60 10.24 -17.18
CA THR A 3 0.31 9.59 -18.14
C THR A 3 1.24 8.67 -17.38
N VAL A 4 0.86 7.40 -17.24
CA VAL A 4 1.79 6.34 -16.86
C VAL A 4 2.80 6.22 -17.98
N THR A 5 4.08 6.51 -17.70
CA THR A 5 5.12 6.44 -18.72
C THR A 5 5.79 5.09 -18.62
N TYR A 6 5.71 4.31 -19.68
CA TYR A 6 6.21 2.95 -19.74
C TYR A 6 7.62 2.93 -20.35
N LYS A 7 8.60 2.32 -19.66
CA LYS A 7 9.95 2.09 -20.20
C LYS A 7 10.20 0.58 -20.39
N ASN A 8 10.75 0.19 -21.53
CA ASN A 8 11.14 -1.18 -21.91
C ASN A 8 10.00 -2.22 -21.88
N GLN A 9 9.12 -2.30 -22.90
CA GLN A 9 7.94 -3.18 -22.87
C GLN A 9 7.69 -4.05 -24.12
N PRO A 10 8.39 -5.19 -24.27
CA PRO A 10 8.01 -6.21 -25.25
C PRO A 10 6.62 -6.83 -25.00
N GLY A 11 6.06 -6.72 -23.79
CA GLY A 11 4.75 -7.28 -23.43
C GLY A 11 3.54 -6.46 -23.86
N ILE A 12 3.60 -5.12 -23.82
CA ILE A 12 2.47 -4.24 -24.18
C ILE A 12 2.20 -4.23 -25.68
N GLU A 13 3.24 -4.34 -26.51
CA GLU A 13 3.08 -4.49 -27.96
C GLU A 13 2.35 -5.79 -28.33
N LYS A 14 2.57 -6.86 -27.57
CA LYS A 14 1.85 -8.14 -27.73
C LYS A 14 0.40 -8.09 -27.24
N THR A 15 0.09 -7.30 -26.21
CA THR A 15 -1.25 -7.26 -25.59
C THR A 15 -2.11 -6.08 -26.05
N LYS A 16 -1.65 -5.27 -27.03
CA LYS A 16 -2.37 -4.11 -27.60
C LYS A 16 -2.93 -3.16 -26.52
N GLY A 17 -2.17 -2.91 -25.46
CA GLY A 17 -2.60 -1.97 -24.41
C GLY A 17 -3.50 -2.55 -23.33
N ALA A 18 -3.82 -3.85 -23.35
CA ALA A 18 -4.31 -4.52 -22.15
C ALA A 18 -3.16 -4.62 -21.14
N VAL A 19 -3.15 -3.74 -20.14
CA VAL A 19 -2.18 -3.75 -19.04
C VAL A 19 -2.47 -4.98 -18.19
N PRO A 20 -1.60 -6.01 -18.19
CA PRO A 20 -1.76 -7.09 -17.24
C PRO A 20 -1.33 -6.50 -15.89
N LEU A 21 -2.29 -6.17 -15.03
CA LEU A 21 -2.04 -5.83 -13.61
C LEU A 21 -1.58 -7.06 -12.80
N ALA A 22 -1.01 -8.06 -13.47
CA ALA A 22 -0.41 -9.25 -12.89
C ALA A 22 1.07 -9.27 -13.30
N GLY A 23 1.94 -9.05 -12.31
CA GLY A 23 3.39 -9.25 -12.31
C GLY A 23 4.05 -9.37 -13.69
N THR A 24 4.32 -8.24 -14.34
CA THR A 24 5.19 -8.24 -15.52
C THR A 24 6.66 -8.07 -15.07
N LYS A 25 7.62 -8.44 -15.94
CA LYS A 25 9.07 -8.23 -15.73
C LYS A 25 9.49 -6.73 -15.76
N HIS A 26 8.52 -5.80 -15.70
CA HIS A 26 8.74 -4.38 -15.94
C HIS A 26 8.43 -3.55 -14.68
N VAL A 27 9.28 -2.56 -14.42
CA VAL A 27 9.09 -1.58 -13.35
C VAL A 27 8.26 -0.42 -13.91
N TYR A 28 7.16 -0.09 -13.24
CA TYR A 28 6.30 1.03 -13.60
C TYR A 28 6.54 2.17 -12.61
N THR A 29 6.66 3.39 -13.12
CA THR A 29 6.70 4.60 -12.29
C THR A 29 5.47 5.44 -12.57
N VAL A 30 4.70 5.73 -11.53
CA VAL A 30 3.49 6.55 -11.61
C VAL A 30 3.89 8.00 -11.35
N LYS A 31 3.58 8.90 -12.28
CA LYS A 31 3.94 10.33 -12.18
C LYS A 31 2.94 11.17 -11.39
N LYS A 32 1.88 10.56 -10.84
CA LYS A 32 0.81 11.22 -10.09
C LYS A 32 0.41 10.39 -8.87
N VAL A 33 -0.31 11.01 -7.94
CA VAL A 33 -0.98 10.30 -6.84
C VAL A 33 -1.93 9.27 -7.43
N LEU A 34 -1.93 8.05 -6.87
CA LEU A 34 -2.74 6.93 -7.35
C LEU A 34 -4.19 7.03 -6.90
N TRP A 35 -4.43 7.57 -5.71
CA TRP A 35 -5.76 7.73 -5.16
C TRP A 35 -6.47 8.98 -5.70
N PRO A 36 -7.74 8.85 -6.10
CA PRO A 36 -8.63 10.00 -6.21
C PRO A 36 -8.69 10.79 -4.91
N GLU A 37 -9.08 12.06 -4.99
CA GLU A 37 -9.21 12.95 -3.82
C GLU A 37 -10.20 12.40 -2.81
N GLU A 38 -11.32 11.82 -3.26
CA GLU A 38 -12.36 11.25 -2.41
C GLU A 38 -11.86 10.04 -1.63
N VAL A 39 -11.05 9.18 -2.26
CA VAL A 39 -10.41 8.03 -1.61
C VAL A 39 -9.36 8.51 -0.62
N SER A 40 -8.59 9.54 -0.97
CA SER A 40 -7.56 10.11 -0.09
C SER A 40 -8.18 10.75 1.15
N ALA A 41 -9.24 11.55 0.98
CA ALA A 41 -10.00 12.17 2.06
C ALA A 41 -10.64 11.13 2.97
N PHE A 42 -11.19 10.05 2.39
CA PHE A 42 -11.71 8.93 3.17
C PHE A 42 -10.60 8.23 3.98
N LEU A 43 -9.47 7.90 3.35
CA LEU A 43 -8.34 7.27 4.03
C LEU A 43 -7.83 8.12 5.20
N GLU A 44 -7.84 9.44 5.07
CA GLU A 44 -7.47 10.37 6.14
C GLU A 44 -8.34 10.20 7.39
N THR A 45 -9.64 9.95 7.22
CA THR A 45 -10.55 9.71 8.35
C THR A 45 -10.22 8.43 9.14
N LEU A 46 -9.46 7.50 8.55
CA LEU A 46 -9.04 6.27 9.20
C LEU A 46 -7.77 6.44 10.06
N LEU A 47 -7.07 7.57 9.94
CA LEU A 47 -5.77 7.78 10.56
C LEU A 47 -5.87 8.29 11.99
N ILE A 48 -5.03 7.75 12.87
CA ILE A 48 -4.80 8.28 14.22
C ILE A 48 -3.50 9.11 14.16
N PRO A 49 -3.47 10.36 14.67
CA PRO A 49 -2.29 11.22 14.62
C PRO A 49 -1.02 10.50 15.08
N LYS A 50 0.13 10.84 14.49
CA LYS A 50 1.38 10.05 14.50
C LYS A 50 1.29 8.84 13.57
N THR A 51 1.03 9.11 12.30
CA THR A 51 0.89 8.13 11.22
C THR A 51 2.17 7.99 10.38
N LEU A 52 2.54 6.74 10.09
CA LEU A 52 3.51 6.41 9.05
C LEU A 52 2.79 5.93 7.79
N HIS A 53 3.16 6.49 6.64
CA HIS A 53 2.70 6.04 5.34
C HIS A 53 3.87 5.35 4.61
N VAL A 54 3.80 4.02 4.53
CA VAL A 54 4.79 3.14 3.90
C VAL A 54 4.43 2.89 2.44
N CYS A 55 5.42 2.95 1.55
CA CYS A 55 5.22 2.91 0.09
C CYS A 55 4.32 4.08 -0.36
N CYS A 56 4.53 5.27 0.20
CA CYS A 56 3.61 6.39 0.02
C CYS A 56 3.52 6.88 -1.44
N GLY A 57 4.49 6.53 -2.29
CA GLY A 57 4.56 7.09 -3.63
C GLY A 57 4.56 8.61 -3.56
N ARG A 58 3.68 9.23 -4.35
CA ARG A 58 3.48 10.68 -4.35
C ARG A 58 2.40 11.17 -3.38
N SER A 59 1.78 10.27 -2.62
CA SER A 59 0.77 10.64 -1.63
C SER A 59 1.38 11.48 -0.52
N ARG A 60 0.58 12.44 -0.01
CA ARG A 60 0.94 13.31 1.11
C ARG A 60 0.19 12.95 2.39
N LEU A 61 -0.49 11.81 2.39
CA LEU A 61 -1.32 11.38 3.50
C LEU A 61 -0.47 10.84 4.65
N GLY A 62 -0.76 11.26 5.88
CA GLY A 62 -0.05 10.87 7.10
C GLY A 62 1.06 11.86 7.52
N ASP A 63 1.61 11.65 8.73
CA ASP A 63 2.62 12.56 9.32
C ASP A 63 4.04 12.27 8.83
N VAL A 64 4.39 10.99 8.67
CA VAL A 64 5.69 10.53 8.18
C VAL A 64 5.51 9.77 6.87
N LEU A 65 6.11 10.27 5.80
CA LEU A 65 6.05 9.68 4.46
C LEU A 65 7.32 8.85 4.23
N LEU A 66 7.15 7.58 3.86
CA LEU A 66 8.25 6.66 3.58
C LEU A 66 8.06 5.97 2.23
N ASP A 67 9.11 6.04 1.42
CA ASP A 67 9.20 5.34 0.14
C ASP A 67 10.65 5.05 -0.23
N LEU A 68 10.91 3.98 -0.98
CA LEU A 68 12.26 3.61 -1.38
C LEU A 68 12.78 4.45 -2.55
N HIS A 69 11.90 4.91 -3.43
CA HIS A 69 12.25 5.49 -4.72
C HIS A 69 11.78 6.92 -4.91
N GLU A 70 10.81 7.39 -4.12
CA GLU A 70 10.32 8.76 -4.27
C GLU A 70 11.29 9.79 -3.67
N PRO A 71 11.59 10.89 -4.39
CA PRO A 71 12.59 11.86 -3.98
C PRO A 71 12.13 12.74 -2.82
N ASN A 72 10.83 13.01 -2.71
CA ASN A 72 10.27 14.02 -1.82
C ASN A 72 9.52 13.38 -0.64
N VAL A 73 10.18 12.52 0.12
CA VAL A 73 9.62 11.82 1.29
C VAL A 73 10.41 12.16 2.56
N HIS A 74 9.81 11.95 3.74
CA HIS A 74 10.48 12.23 5.01
C HIS A 74 11.59 11.20 5.28
N VAL A 75 11.37 9.94 4.91
CA VAL A 75 12.33 8.84 5.10
C VAL A 75 12.42 8.00 3.83
N ARG A 76 13.65 7.77 3.33
CA ARG A 76 13.90 6.85 2.21
C ARG A 76 14.39 5.52 2.75
N ALA A 77 13.56 4.47 2.67
CA ALA A 77 13.90 3.15 3.19
C ALA A 77 13.11 2.03 2.51
N ASP A 78 13.59 0.79 2.67
CA ASP A 78 12.90 -0.42 2.24
C ASP A 78 11.79 -0.79 3.24
N ALA A 79 10.59 -1.07 2.74
CA ALA A 79 9.43 -1.45 3.57
C ALA A 79 9.61 -2.79 4.31
N THR A 80 10.58 -3.61 3.92
CA THR A 80 10.96 -4.87 4.59
C THR A 80 11.90 -4.67 5.77
N ARG A 81 12.43 -3.46 5.95
CA ARG A 81 13.37 -3.11 7.03
C ARG A 81 13.21 -1.64 7.40
N LEU A 82 12.15 -1.34 8.12
CA LEU A 82 11.79 0.02 8.51
C LEU A 82 12.75 0.55 9.58
N PRO A 83 13.34 1.75 9.40
CA PRO A 83 14.34 2.32 10.31
C PRO A 83 13.68 3.00 11.53
N PHE A 84 12.66 2.37 12.09
CA PHE A 84 11.92 2.88 13.24
C PHE A 84 11.92 1.85 14.35
N ARG A 85 11.81 2.33 15.59
CA ARG A 85 11.59 1.48 16.75
C ARG A 85 10.20 0.85 16.72
N ASP A 86 10.03 -0.18 17.54
CA ASP A 86 8.75 -0.84 17.73
C ASP A 86 7.70 0.17 18.24
N GLU A 87 6.47 0.02 17.75
CA GLU A 87 5.30 0.83 18.12
C GLU A 87 5.54 2.35 17.98
N ALA A 88 6.37 2.75 17.03
CA ALA A 88 6.70 4.16 16.80
C ALA A 88 5.49 4.99 16.37
N PHE A 89 4.48 4.40 15.72
CA PHE A 89 3.36 5.12 15.09
C PHE A 89 2.01 4.60 15.55
N ASN A 90 1.05 5.50 15.77
CA ASN A 90 -0.31 5.10 16.13
C ASN A 90 -1.01 4.39 14.96
N THR A 91 -0.84 4.91 13.75
CA THR A 91 -1.33 4.27 12.52
C THR A 91 -0.20 4.03 11.54
N VAL A 92 -0.20 2.86 10.91
CA VAL A 92 0.64 2.56 9.75
C VAL A 92 -0.28 2.35 8.54
N LEU A 93 -0.20 3.25 7.57
CA LEU A 93 -0.85 3.13 6.27
C LEU A 93 0.13 2.54 5.26
N CYS A 94 -0.28 1.55 4.48
CA CYS A 94 0.57 0.99 3.43
C CYS A 94 -0.22 0.61 2.17
N ASP A 95 0.32 1.01 1.00
CA ASP A 95 -0.12 0.62 -0.34
C ASP A 95 1.10 0.13 -1.15
N PRO A 96 1.48 -1.14 -1.01
CA PRO A 96 2.71 -1.65 -1.61
C PRO A 96 2.59 -1.80 -3.13
N PRO A 97 3.71 -1.73 -3.88
CA PRO A 97 3.70 -2.01 -5.30
C PRO A 97 3.36 -3.49 -5.59
N TYR A 98 2.27 -3.74 -6.30
CA TYR A 98 1.78 -5.08 -6.65
C TYR A 98 2.54 -5.73 -7.81
N ASN A 99 3.87 -5.86 -7.71
CA ASN A 99 4.61 -6.74 -8.61
C ASN A 99 4.59 -8.18 -8.05
N GLY A 100 4.76 -9.18 -8.92
CA GLY A 100 4.65 -10.60 -8.55
C GLY A 100 5.59 -11.06 -7.43
N LYS A 101 6.67 -10.33 -7.14
CA LYS A 101 7.61 -10.64 -6.06
C LYS A 101 7.16 -10.10 -4.69
N PHE A 102 6.36 -9.03 -4.66
CA PHE A 102 5.88 -8.40 -3.43
C PHE A 102 4.59 -9.00 -2.87
N GLN A 103 3.90 -9.86 -3.63
CA GLN A 103 2.58 -10.39 -3.27
C GLN A 103 2.53 -11.14 -1.93
N TRP A 104 3.67 -11.54 -1.36
CA TRP A 104 3.72 -12.26 -0.09
C TRP A 104 4.91 -11.86 0.75
N ASN A 105 5.22 -10.55 0.79
CA ASN A 105 6.37 -10.09 1.55
C ASN A 105 6.11 -10.17 3.06
N HIS A 106 6.44 -11.33 3.63
CA HIS A 106 6.29 -11.62 5.05
C HIS A 106 7.09 -10.66 5.94
N ASP A 107 8.21 -10.14 5.44
CA ASP A 107 9.06 -9.21 6.17
C ASP A 107 8.36 -7.86 6.26
N MET A 108 7.83 -7.34 5.15
CA MET A 108 7.03 -6.11 5.15
C MET A 108 5.84 -6.23 6.10
N LEU A 109 5.03 -7.30 6.01
CA LEU A 109 3.87 -7.46 6.90
C LEU A 109 4.27 -7.53 8.39
N SER A 110 5.46 -8.05 8.69
CA SER A 110 6.01 -8.08 10.06
C SER A 110 6.44 -6.69 10.50
N GLU A 111 7.12 -5.94 9.63
CA GLU A 111 7.53 -4.56 9.90
C GLU A 111 6.35 -3.62 10.11
N LEU A 112 5.28 -3.74 9.30
CA LEU A 112 4.06 -2.96 9.49
C LEU A 112 3.46 -3.20 10.89
N SER A 113 3.44 -4.46 11.34
CA SER A 113 2.94 -4.83 12.67
C SER A 113 3.87 -4.33 13.78
N ARG A 114 5.18 -4.45 13.58
CA ARG A 114 6.20 -4.05 14.55
C ARG A 114 6.15 -2.57 14.84
N VAL A 115 6.07 -1.72 13.82
CA VAL A 115 6.13 -0.25 14.01
C VAL A 115 4.77 0.37 14.33
N ALA A 116 3.67 -0.38 14.13
CA ALA A 116 2.33 0.05 14.49
C ALA A 116 2.05 -0.16 15.99
N ALA A 117 1.49 0.87 16.63
CA ALA A 117 1.04 0.84 18.01
C ALA A 117 -0.43 0.47 18.13
N ARG A 118 -1.31 1.05 17.28
CA ARG A 118 -2.78 0.95 17.43
C ARG A 118 -3.52 0.44 16.20
N ARG A 119 -3.11 0.88 15.01
CA ARG A 119 -3.84 0.61 13.77
C ARG A 119 -2.94 0.33 12.58
N ILE A 120 -3.36 -0.62 11.75
CA ILE A 120 -2.82 -0.81 10.40
C ILE A 120 -3.94 -0.55 9.40
N VAL A 121 -3.69 0.35 8.45
CA VAL A 121 -4.54 0.56 7.27
C VAL A 121 -3.77 0.01 6.08
N PHE A 122 -4.32 -0.98 5.41
CA PHE A 122 -3.60 -1.70 4.35
C PHE A 122 -4.45 -1.75 3.08
N GLN A 123 -3.97 -1.12 2.02
CA GLN A 123 -4.55 -1.29 0.69
C GLN A 123 -3.99 -2.55 0.06
N HIS A 124 -4.88 -3.39 -0.48
CA HIS A 124 -4.49 -4.64 -1.09
C HIS A 124 -5.62 -5.27 -1.93
N TRP A 125 -5.30 -6.32 -2.70
CA TRP A 125 -6.25 -7.26 -3.33
C TRP A 125 -6.46 -8.57 -2.53
N PHE A 126 -5.94 -8.66 -1.31
CA PHE A 126 -6.20 -9.78 -0.38
C PHE A 126 -6.29 -9.26 1.05
N ILE A 127 -6.80 -10.10 1.96
CA ILE A 127 -6.87 -9.76 3.39
C ILE A 127 -5.74 -10.51 4.14
N PRO A 128 -4.74 -9.81 4.73
CA PRO A 128 -3.63 -10.41 5.51
C PRO A 128 -4.07 -10.90 6.90
N ALA A 129 -5.21 -11.61 6.97
CA ALA A 129 -5.75 -12.13 8.22
C ALA A 129 -5.67 -13.66 8.30
N ASP A 130 -5.64 -14.18 9.52
CA ASP A 130 -5.90 -15.59 9.82
C ASP A 130 -7.42 -15.88 9.90
N PRO A 131 -7.84 -17.15 10.11
CA PRO A 131 -9.27 -17.48 10.23
C PRO A 131 -10.00 -16.79 11.39
N MET A 132 -9.29 -16.28 12.39
CA MET A 132 -9.85 -15.53 13.53
C MET A 132 -9.90 -14.02 13.26
N GLY A 133 -9.49 -13.58 12.06
CA GLY A 133 -9.41 -12.19 11.68
C GLY A 133 -8.19 -11.46 12.23
N GLN A 134 -7.21 -12.16 12.81
CA GLN A 134 -6.00 -11.53 13.33
C GLN A 134 -5.01 -11.25 12.20
N TRP A 135 -4.30 -10.12 12.27
CA TRP A 135 -3.19 -9.81 11.38
C TRP A 135 -2.19 -10.95 11.42
N LYS A 136 -1.95 -11.56 10.26
CA LYS A 136 -1.22 -12.84 10.12
C LYS A 136 0.21 -12.80 10.67
N LYS A 137 0.78 -11.60 10.89
CA LYS A 137 2.08 -11.43 11.53
C LYS A 137 1.89 -10.93 12.95
N TRP A 138 2.48 -11.63 13.92
CA TRP A 138 2.48 -11.26 15.34
C TRP A 138 1.10 -11.30 16.03
N HIS A 139 -0.01 -11.52 15.30
CA HIS A 139 -1.37 -11.71 15.83
C HIS A 139 -1.85 -10.60 16.80
N LYS A 140 -1.23 -9.42 16.74
CA LYS A 140 -1.49 -8.28 17.63
C LYS A 140 -2.76 -7.52 17.26
N PHE A 141 -3.04 -7.39 15.97
CA PHE A 141 -4.16 -6.60 15.47
C PHE A 141 -5.28 -7.50 14.96
N LYS A 142 -6.53 -7.04 15.05
CA LYS A 142 -7.71 -7.73 14.56
C LYS A 142 -8.40 -6.90 13.49
N LEU A 143 -8.84 -7.56 12.42
CA LEU A 143 -9.59 -6.93 11.34
C LEU A 143 -10.86 -6.31 11.91
N SER A 144 -10.99 -4.99 11.78
CA SER A 144 -12.13 -4.22 12.28
C SER A 144 -13.04 -3.75 11.15
N SER A 145 -12.49 -3.49 9.96
CA SER A 145 -13.27 -3.03 8.81
C SER A 145 -12.59 -3.38 7.49
N VAL A 146 -13.41 -3.55 6.45
CA VAL A 146 -12.98 -3.72 5.06
C VAL A 146 -13.78 -2.76 4.19
N TYR A 147 -13.09 -1.89 3.48
CA TYR A 147 -13.68 -1.00 2.49
C TYR A 147 -13.27 -1.47 1.10
N VAL A 148 -14.18 -1.33 0.14
CA VAL A 148 -13.93 -1.72 -1.24
C VAL A 148 -14.14 -0.50 -2.12
N TRP A 149 -13.17 -0.20 -2.96
CA TRP A 149 -13.30 0.83 -3.98
C TRP A 149 -12.83 0.30 -5.33
N GLN A 150 -13.41 0.82 -6.40
CA GLN A 150 -13.05 0.43 -7.75
C GLN A 150 -12.61 1.66 -8.53
N PRO A 151 -11.40 1.68 -9.10
CA PRO A 151 -11.00 2.74 -10.01
C PRO A 151 -11.87 2.69 -11.28
N ARG A 152 -12.20 3.86 -11.85
CA ARG A 152 -12.92 3.97 -13.13
C ARG A 152 -12.12 3.34 -14.28
N THR A 153 -12.28 2.03 -14.47
CA THR A 153 -11.79 1.26 -15.62
C THR A 153 -12.86 0.25 -16.01
N TYR A 154 -13.01 0.03 -17.32
CA TYR A 154 -14.19 -0.60 -17.95
C TYR A 154 -14.46 -2.05 -17.47
N PHE A 155 -13.46 -2.71 -16.85
CA PHE A 155 -13.58 -3.90 -15.99
C PHE A 155 -12.37 -3.93 -15.03
N GLY A 156 -12.48 -3.33 -13.84
CA GLY A 156 -11.36 -3.22 -12.89
C GLY A 156 -11.42 -4.23 -11.73
N ARG A 157 -10.26 -4.74 -11.29
CA ARG A 157 -10.13 -5.42 -9.99
C ARG A 157 -10.47 -4.41 -8.89
N GLY A 158 -11.35 -4.80 -7.96
CA GLY A 158 -11.62 -4.02 -6.75
C GLY A 158 -10.35 -3.90 -5.90
N GLN A 159 -10.14 -2.72 -5.32
CA GLN A 159 -9.12 -2.47 -4.32
C GLN A 159 -9.77 -2.62 -2.95
N LEU A 160 -9.15 -3.38 -2.07
CA LEU A 160 -9.57 -3.50 -0.68
C LEU A 160 -8.72 -2.54 0.16
N ILE A 161 -9.35 -1.86 1.10
CA ILE A 161 -8.69 -1.16 2.19
C ILE A 161 -9.12 -1.87 3.47
N THR A 162 -8.21 -2.61 4.07
CA THR A 162 -8.44 -3.32 5.33
C THR A 162 -7.93 -2.49 6.49
N VAL A 163 -8.72 -2.39 7.55
CA VAL A 163 -8.34 -1.75 8.82
C VAL A 163 -8.22 -2.83 9.88
N PHE A 164 -7.08 -2.83 10.58
CA PHE A 164 -6.82 -3.68 11.71
C PHE A 164 -6.51 -2.83 12.94
N ASP A 165 -7.16 -3.13 14.06
CA ASP A 165 -7.01 -2.43 15.34
C ASP A 165 -6.52 -3.42 16.42
N CYS A 166 -5.77 -2.94 17.43
CA CYS A 166 -5.38 -3.74 18.59
C CYS A 166 -6.12 -3.32 19.87
#